data_AF-A0A8J6U8Y9-F1
#
_entry.id   AF-A0A8J6U8Y9-F1
#
_cell.length_a   1.000
_cell.length_b   1.000
_cell.length_c   1.000
_cell.angle_alpha   90.00
_cell.angle_beta   90.00
_cell.angle_gamma   90.00
#
_symmetry.space_group_name_H-M   'P 1'
#
loop_
_entity.id
_entity.type
_entity.pdbx_description
1 polymer ?
#
loop_
_entity_poly.entity_id
_entity_poly.type
_entity_poly.pdbx_seq_one_letter_code
_entity_poly.pdbx_strand_id
1 'polypeptide(L)'
;MRLKSNILKSYMAIAIAFSGFQSFAQTKSKPNVIVIYTDDQGAIDLGSYGANDIYSPNIDKLAKEGTRFTQAYVAAPVCAPSRAALLTGRYPQNAELTGNTSAEPGSDGLPAEQYTLAELFKDNGYATGHVGKWHLGMSQTSSPNAQGFDYSFGHLRGCIDNYSHFFYWEGPNIHDLYENGKEVFYDGQYFPDLASDKAINYVENHKNEPFFMYYAINMPHYPYQPTQKWREYYKNMAKPRADYAAFISTIDERIGFLMDKLDELGIRENTIVIYQSDNGYSTETRAFGGGGNAGPYRGAKSSLFEGGIRLPTIISWKNNLPENVVNDQFLMNIDWMPTLAKLCKLDKINTKIDGIDLSKMIENPKKTTERTSGFWKYGKQWVVRKGNWKLIGFPKDTSNKGELNLEEDALFLSNLDEDVSEMVNLASKYPEKVKELTQEFLAWEHGHEKDIPKKIETVSNLAKGGKISATTTVNQKYSDLNLLIDGKLGYTDYASGQWIGQEGKSMEFVIDLNKIKPIKTISVNSLNNSGNWIFPVQAVEIRLSDDGKTYGGLKTIKRDTKQPKTENATERLTLNIGEDSRFIKIKVEGIGNCPKGHPGAGFPGWFFVDEIIIE
;
A
#
# COMPACT_ATOMS: atom_id res chain seq x y z
N MET A 1 48.26 96.23 1.19
CA MET A 1 48.79 95.28 2.19
C MET A 1 47.81 95.24 3.37
N ARG A 2 47.22 94.05 3.60
CA ARG A 2 46.50 93.53 4.79
C ARG A 2 45.16 94.16 5.27
N LEU A 3 44.11 93.42 4.90
CA LEU A 3 42.81 93.07 5.53
C LEU A 3 42.90 92.79 7.06
N LYS A 4 41.86 92.68 7.90
CA LYS A 4 40.41 93.06 8.02
C LYS A 4 39.91 92.35 9.32
N SER A 5 38.83 92.89 9.89
CA SER A 5 37.67 92.24 10.56
C SER A 5 37.77 91.58 11.95
N ASN A 6 37.16 92.27 12.93
CA ASN A 6 36.04 91.93 13.84
C ASN A 6 35.69 90.47 14.15
N ILE A 7 35.49 90.20 15.46
CA ILE A 7 34.77 89.03 16.02
C ILE A 7 33.75 89.54 17.06
N LEU A 8 32.48 89.18 16.88
CA LEU A 8 31.40 89.31 17.85
C LEU A 8 30.93 87.89 18.23
N LYS A 9 30.81 87.61 19.53
CA LYS A 9 30.32 86.33 20.07
C LYS A 9 28.80 86.36 20.21
N SER A 10 28.12 85.28 19.83
CA SER A 10 26.83 84.85 20.41
C SER A 10 26.53 83.38 20.08
N TYR A 11 25.81 82.75 21.01
CA TYR A 11 25.51 81.34 21.21
C TYR A 11 24.82 80.62 20.05
N MET A 12 25.10 79.32 19.88
CA MET A 12 24.23 78.40 19.14
C MET A 12 24.29 77.00 19.76
N ALA A 13 23.12 76.51 20.20
CA ALA A 13 22.90 75.17 20.72
C ALA A 13 22.98 74.15 19.58
N ILE A 14 23.66 73.02 19.82
CA ILE A 14 23.68 71.86 18.92
C ILE A 14 22.83 70.76 19.57
N ALA A 15 21.65 70.52 19.00
CA ALA A 15 20.87 69.32 19.23
C ALA A 15 21.51 68.17 18.45
N ILE A 16 22.06 67.19 19.16
CA ILE A 16 22.57 65.95 18.57
C ILE A 16 21.36 65.03 18.37
N ALA A 17 20.90 64.90 17.13
CA ALA A 17 19.94 63.89 16.74
C ALA A 17 20.63 62.51 16.74
N PHE A 18 20.47 61.76 17.83
CA PHE A 18 20.71 60.32 17.85
C PHE A 18 19.58 59.64 17.08
N SER A 19 19.74 59.48 15.77
CA SER A 19 18.95 58.55 14.98
C SER A 19 19.34 57.13 15.40
N GLY A 20 18.60 56.59 16.37
CA GLY A 20 18.65 55.18 16.72
C GLY A 20 18.29 54.36 15.48
N PHE A 21 19.27 53.65 14.93
CA PHE A 21 19.00 52.48 14.10
C PHE A 21 18.35 51.43 15.00
N GLN A 22 17.01 51.50 15.12
CA GLN A 22 16.24 50.32 15.51
C GLN A 22 16.45 49.30 14.40
N SER A 23 17.36 48.37 14.64
CA SER A 23 17.37 47.11 13.92
C SER A 23 16.03 46.46 14.20
N PHE A 24 15.07 46.62 13.28
CA PHE A 24 13.88 45.79 13.26
C PHE A 24 14.40 44.37 13.12
N ALA A 25 14.42 43.62 14.23
CA ALA A 25 14.56 42.18 14.18
C ALA A 25 13.39 41.70 13.33
N GLN A 26 13.67 41.36 12.07
CA GLN A 26 12.70 40.75 11.18
C GLN A 26 12.26 39.48 11.89
N THR A 27 11.05 39.51 12.47
CA THR A 27 10.40 38.31 13.01
C THR A 27 10.48 37.29 11.90
N LYS A 28 11.27 36.23 12.10
CA LYS A 28 11.54 35.21 11.07
C LYS A 28 10.16 34.72 10.61
N SER A 29 9.80 35.02 9.36
CA SER A 29 8.49 34.66 8.81
C SER A 29 8.31 33.15 8.93
N LYS A 30 7.08 32.71 9.20
CA LYS A 30 6.73 31.30 9.13
C LYS A 30 7.19 30.75 7.75
N PRO A 31 7.85 29.58 7.67
CA PRO A 31 8.27 29.04 6.39
C PRO A 31 7.04 28.59 5.60
N ASN A 32 7.10 28.67 4.27
CA ASN A 32 6.15 27.99 3.40
C ASN A 32 6.45 26.49 3.39
N VAL A 33 5.46 25.68 3.04
CA VAL A 33 5.62 24.23 2.94
C VAL A 33 5.00 23.72 1.64
N ILE A 34 5.76 22.95 0.89
CA ILE A 34 5.30 22.26 -0.32
C ILE A 34 5.58 20.77 -0.17
N VAL A 35 4.54 19.95 -0.32
CA VAL A 35 4.68 18.50 -0.43
C VAL A 35 4.38 18.11 -1.87
N ILE A 36 5.42 17.75 -2.61
CA ILE A 36 5.36 17.20 -3.96
C ILE A 36 5.20 15.68 -3.83
N TYR A 37 4.10 15.14 -4.34
CA TYR A 37 3.74 13.73 -4.17
C TYR A 37 3.46 13.07 -5.53
N THR A 38 4.35 12.18 -5.96
CA THR A 38 4.22 11.46 -7.24
C THR A 38 3.39 10.18 -7.11
N ASP A 39 3.00 9.58 -8.23
CA ASP A 39 2.07 8.45 -8.30
C ASP A 39 2.68 7.27 -9.07
N ASP A 40 2.85 6.12 -8.42
CA ASP A 40 3.50 4.93 -9.00
C ASP A 40 4.98 5.14 -9.43
N GLN A 41 5.79 5.84 -8.62
CA GLN A 41 7.22 5.98 -8.90
C GLN A 41 8.07 4.83 -8.37
N GLY A 42 9.02 4.32 -9.17
CA GLY A 42 9.94 3.28 -8.75
C GLY A 42 11.02 3.82 -7.80
N ALA A 43 11.48 2.94 -6.90
CA ALA A 43 12.36 3.31 -5.80
C ALA A 43 13.72 3.90 -6.23
N ILE A 44 14.20 3.55 -7.44
CA ILE A 44 15.50 4.00 -7.95
C ILE A 44 15.40 4.90 -9.19
N ASP A 45 14.21 5.36 -9.56
CA ASP A 45 13.94 6.01 -10.86
C ASP A 45 14.34 7.50 -10.96
N LEU A 46 15.33 7.90 -10.18
CA LEU A 46 15.93 9.23 -10.20
C LEU A 46 17.45 9.09 -10.20
N GLY A 47 18.16 10.02 -10.84
CA GLY A 47 19.63 10.01 -10.85
C GLY A 47 20.23 10.02 -9.45
N SER A 48 19.65 10.81 -8.55
CA SER A 48 19.97 10.87 -7.11
C SER A 48 19.68 9.58 -6.34
N TYR A 49 18.93 8.63 -6.93
CA TYR A 49 18.64 7.31 -6.38
C TYR A 49 19.28 6.16 -7.18
N GLY A 50 20.08 6.47 -8.21
CA GLY A 50 20.88 5.49 -8.94
C GLY A 50 20.38 5.16 -10.36
N ALA A 51 19.32 5.80 -10.86
CA ALA A 51 18.97 5.68 -12.28
C ALA A 51 20.09 6.28 -13.14
N ASN A 52 20.60 5.48 -14.08
CA ASN A 52 21.57 5.96 -15.08
C ASN A 52 20.91 6.16 -16.46
N ASP A 53 19.64 5.78 -16.58
CA ASP A 53 18.87 5.78 -17.81
C ASP A 53 17.72 6.79 -17.79
N ILE A 54 17.45 7.45 -16.66
CA ILE A 54 16.44 8.51 -16.52
C ILE A 54 17.14 9.85 -16.24
N TYR A 55 16.75 10.88 -16.98
CA TYR A 55 17.19 12.26 -16.83
C TYR A 55 16.23 13.02 -15.92
N SER A 56 16.66 13.31 -14.69
CA SER A 56 15.88 13.99 -13.64
C SER A 56 16.66 15.11 -12.91
N PRO A 57 17.27 16.07 -13.63
CA PRO A 57 18.19 17.04 -13.04
C PRO A 57 17.57 17.96 -11.98
N ASN A 58 16.28 18.27 -12.05
CA ASN A 58 15.66 19.22 -11.11
C ASN A 58 15.38 18.57 -9.76
N ILE A 59 14.87 17.33 -9.76
CA ILE A 59 14.68 16.54 -8.54
C ILE A 59 16.04 16.14 -7.95
N ASP A 60 17.03 15.84 -8.79
CA ASP A 60 18.40 15.57 -8.32
C ASP A 60 19.05 16.81 -7.69
N LYS A 61 18.78 18.00 -8.24
CA LYS A 61 19.18 19.27 -7.62
C LYS A 61 18.48 19.46 -6.28
N LEU A 62 17.19 19.13 -6.14
CA LEU A 62 16.48 19.18 -4.86
C LEU A 62 17.12 18.26 -3.82
N ALA A 63 17.54 17.05 -4.21
CA ALA A 63 18.28 16.14 -3.33
C ALA A 63 19.63 16.72 -2.91
N LYS A 64 20.34 17.38 -3.84
CA LYS A 64 21.62 18.04 -3.56
C LYS A 64 21.48 19.25 -2.64
N GLU A 65 20.39 20.02 -2.76
CA GLU A 65 20.04 21.14 -1.90
C GLU A 65 19.36 20.69 -0.58
N GLY A 66 19.39 19.40 -0.24
CA GLY A 66 18.70 18.89 0.93
C GLY A 66 19.23 17.56 1.42
N THR A 67 18.33 16.80 2.04
CA THR A 67 18.57 15.44 2.51
C THR A 67 17.71 14.47 1.73
N ARG A 68 18.33 13.47 1.09
CA ARG A 68 17.63 12.32 0.48
C ARG A 68 17.66 11.13 1.42
N PHE A 69 16.55 10.41 1.52
CA PHE A 69 16.41 9.27 2.42
C PHE A 69 16.43 7.96 1.66
N THR A 70 17.29 7.02 2.09
CA THR A 70 17.33 5.70 1.46
C THR A 70 16.42 4.70 2.16
N GLN A 71 15.90 4.99 3.36
CA GLN A 71 15.01 4.13 4.15
C GLN A 71 13.70 4.85 4.51
N ALA A 72 13.05 5.43 3.49
CA ALA A 72 11.76 6.10 3.62
C ALA A 72 10.61 5.26 3.07
N TYR A 73 9.54 5.18 3.86
CA TYR A 73 8.43 4.27 3.60
C TYR A 73 7.09 4.99 3.55
N VAL A 74 6.18 4.47 2.74
CA VAL A 74 4.74 4.80 2.82
C VAL A 74 4.01 3.78 3.67
N ALA A 75 2.95 4.20 4.37
CA ALA A 75 2.18 3.32 5.26
C ALA A 75 1.25 2.33 4.52
N ALA A 76 1.15 2.41 3.19
CA ALA A 76 0.40 1.46 2.37
C ALA A 76 1.02 1.31 0.98
N PRO A 77 0.86 0.13 0.33
CA PRO A 77 1.44 -0.12 -0.99
C PRO A 77 0.53 0.35 -2.15
N VAL A 78 -0.44 1.23 -1.86
CA VAL A 78 -1.44 1.74 -2.82
C VAL A 78 -1.87 3.18 -2.48
N CYS A 79 -2.36 3.87 -3.51
CA CYS A 79 -2.55 5.32 -3.54
C CYS A 79 -3.37 5.91 -2.38
N ALA A 80 -4.69 5.62 -2.29
CA ALA A 80 -5.56 6.34 -1.35
C ALA A 80 -5.17 6.11 0.12
N PRO A 81 -4.94 4.86 0.58
CA PRO A 81 -4.46 4.59 1.93
C PRO A 81 -3.13 5.29 2.25
N SER A 82 -2.19 5.35 1.29
CA SER A 82 -0.93 6.07 1.50
C SER A 82 -1.14 7.58 1.61
N ARG A 83 -2.04 8.16 0.80
CA ARG A 83 -2.34 9.61 0.82
C ARG A 83 -3.04 10.00 2.11
N ALA A 84 -3.99 9.18 2.58
CA ALA A 84 -4.62 9.34 3.87
C ALA A 84 -3.57 9.34 4.99
N ALA A 85 -2.63 8.39 4.95
CA ALA A 85 -1.59 8.29 5.94
C ALA A 85 -0.64 9.51 5.99
N LEU A 86 -0.22 10.01 4.82
CA LEU A 86 0.56 11.24 4.71
C LEU A 86 -0.18 12.42 5.31
N LEU A 87 -1.44 12.63 4.91
CA LEU A 87 -2.19 13.82 5.29
C LEU A 87 -2.63 13.79 6.75
N THR A 88 -2.87 12.63 7.34
CA THR A 88 -3.39 12.54 8.73
C THR A 88 -2.31 12.22 9.75
N GLY A 89 -1.11 11.80 9.33
CA GLY A 89 -0.09 11.28 10.23
C GLY A 89 -0.49 9.98 10.93
N ARG A 90 -1.43 9.22 10.35
CA ARG A 90 -2.00 8.00 10.93
C ARG A 90 -1.83 6.81 10.00
N TYR A 91 -1.74 5.62 10.58
CA TYR A 91 -1.84 4.40 9.78
C TYR A 91 -3.17 4.35 9.04
N PRO A 92 -3.24 3.74 7.84
CA PRO A 92 -4.48 3.66 7.07
C PRO A 92 -5.67 3.09 7.84
N GLN A 93 -5.42 2.18 8.78
CA GLN A 93 -6.44 1.59 9.64
C GLN A 93 -7.00 2.60 10.65
N ASN A 94 -6.15 3.50 11.16
CA ASN A 94 -6.54 4.58 12.07
C ASN A 94 -7.08 5.81 11.36
N ALA A 95 -6.71 6.02 10.09
CA ALA A 95 -7.33 6.99 9.19
C ALA A 95 -8.64 6.48 8.57
N GLU A 96 -9.00 5.21 8.85
CA GLU A 96 -10.21 4.53 8.39
C GLU A 96 -10.33 4.43 6.86
N LEU A 97 -9.20 4.48 6.15
CA LEU A 97 -9.13 4.31 4.70
C LEU A 97 -8.08 3.26 4.33
N THR A 98 -8.48 2.00 4.33
CA THR A 98 -7.58 0.84 4.12
C THR A 98 -7.50 0.34 2.68
N GLY A 99 -8.33 0.87 1.78
CA GLY A 99 -8.35 0.57 0.35
C GLY A 99 -8.52 1.84 -0.50
N ASN A 100 -8.42 1.69 -1.82
CA ASN A 100 -8.71 2.79 -2.74
C ASN A 100 -10.20 3.14 -2.69
N THR A 101 -10.51 4.44 -2.81
CA THR A 101 -11.89 4.93 -2.80
C THR A 101 -12.63 4.49 -4.05
N SER A 102 -13.95 4.39 -3.95
CA SER A 102 -14.80 4.11 -5.11
C SER A 102 -14.67 5.21 -6.17
N ALA A 103 -14.91 4.85 -7.43
CA ALA A 103 -15.01 5.81 -8.52
C ALA A 103 -16.44 6.35 -8.70
N GLU A 104 -17.41 5.82 -7.97
CA GLU A 104 -18.80 6.25 -8.05
C GLU A 104 -18.95 7.72 -7.63
N PRO A 105 -19.75 8.52 -8.38
CA PRO A 105 -20.04 9.90 -8.02
C PRO A 105 -20.54 10.04 -6.58
N GLY A 106 -19.95 10.97 -5.83
CA GLY A 106 -20.32 11.25 -4.44
C GLY A 106 -19.89 10.17 -3.44
N SER A 107 -19.04 9.22 -3.85
CA SER A 107 -18.48 8.23 -2.93
C SER A 107 -17.71 8.86 -1.79
N ASP A 108 -17.89 8.29 -0.61
CA ASP A 108 -17.10 8.62 0.57
C ASP A 108 -15.65 8.17 0.40
N GLY A 109 -14.77 8.76 1.20
CA GLY A 109 -13.37 8.42 1.26
C GLY A 109 -12.82 8.66 2.65
N LEU A 110 -11.87 9.58 2.79
CA LEU A 110 -11.35 9.96 4.10
C LEU A 110 -12.50 10.53 4.95
N PRO A 111 -12.75 9.98 6.16
CA PRO A 111 -13.80 10.51 7.03
C PRO A 111 -13.55 11.97 7.42
N ALA A 112 -14.61 12.75 7.59
CA ALA A 112 -14.52 14.19 7.88
C ALA A 112 -13.97 14.51 9.28
N GLU A 113 -14.04 13.55 10.19
CA GLU A 113 -13.45 13.65 11.53
C GLU A 113 -11.92 13.46 11.55
N GLN A 114 -11.33 13.01 10.44
CA GLN A 114 -9.87 12.92 10.33
C GLN A 114 -9.29 14.31 10.17
N TYR A 115 -8.31 14.64 11.02
CA TYR A 115 -7.63 15.93 10.97
C TYR A 115 -6.39 15.83 10.07
N THR A 116 -6.31 16.72 9.09
CA THR A 116 -5.32 16.68 8.01
C THR A 116 -4.20 17.69 8.20
N LEU A 117 -3.12 17.53 7.43
CA LEU A 117 -2.03 18.50 7.29
C LEU A 117 -2.57 19.87 6.86
N ALA A 118 -3.56 19.89 5.95
CA ALA A 118 -4.17 21.16 5.53
C ALA A 118 -4.82 21.88 6.70
N GLU A 119 -5.65 21.19 7.49
CA GLU A 119 -6.28 21.78 8.67
C GLU A 119 -5.25 22.22 9.73
N LEU A 120 -4.20 21.41 9.95
CA LEU A 120 -3.08 21.80 10.82
C LEU A 120 -2.45 23.12 10.39
N PHE A 121 -2.13 23.28 9.11
CA PHE A 121 -1.54 24.51 8.60
C PHE A 121 -2.54 25.68 8.63
N LYS A 122 -3.79 25.44 8.24
CA LYS A 122 -4.86 26.44 8.24
C LYS A 122 -5.18 26.99 9.63
N ASP A 123 -5.30 26.12 10.63
CA ASP A 123 -5.51 26.51 12.03
C ASP A 123 -4.35 27.36 12.57
N ASN A 124 -3.17 27.23 11.96
CA ASN A 124 -1.97 28.00 12.30
C ASN A 124 -1.75 29.21 11.37
N GLY A 125 -2.77 29.64 10.62
CA GLY A 125 -2.77 30.87 9.84
C GLY A 125 -2.00 30.77 8.52
N TYR A 126 -1.95 29.60 7.91
CA TYR A 126 -1.44 29.41 6.56
C TYR A 126 -2.59 29.42 5.56
N ALA A 127 -2.34 29.93 4.36
CA ALA A 127 -3.17 29.58 3.21
C ALA A 127 -2.91 28.11 2.83
N THR A 128 -3.92 27.40 2.34
CA THR A 128 -3.79 25.98 1.99
C THR A 128 -4.23 25.67 0.56
N GLY A 129 -3.41 24.93 -0.18
CA GLY A 129 -3.62 24.61 -1.58
C GLY A 129 -3.42 23.14 -1.90
N HIS A 130 -4.36 22.56 -2.63
CA HIS A 130 -4.24 21.23 -3.24
C HIS A 130 -4.15 21.38 -4.77
N VAL A 131 -3.19 20.71 -5.39
CA VAL A 131 -3.08 20.64 -6.84
C VAL A 131 -2.76 19.21 -7.25
N GLY A 132 -3.61 18.58 -8.07
CA GLY A 132 -3.38 17.24 -8.62
C GLY A 132 -4.42 16.20 -8.23
N LYS A 133 -3.96 14.97 -8.00
CA LYS A 133 -4.76 13.80 -7.63
C LYS A 133 -5.15 13.85 -6.15
N TRP A 134 -6.45 13.87 -5.89
CA TRP A 134 -6.98 13.74 -4.53
C TRP A 134 -7.07 12.28 -4.09
N HIS A 135 -7.98 11.51 -4.69
CA HIS A 135 -8.18 10.07 -4.43
C HIS A 135 -8.51 9.73 -2.96
N LEU A 136 -9.14 10.66 -2.23
CA LEU A 136 -9.56 10.49 -0.84
C LEU A 136 -11.07 10.72 -0.67
N GLY A 137 -11.84 10.47 -1.73
CA GLY A 137 -13.30 10.62 -1.75
C GLY A 137 -13.74 11.87 -2.49
N MET A 138 -15.01 11.88 -2.89
CA MET A 138 -15.63 12.97 -3.63
C MET A 138 -17.00 13.37 -3.08
N SER A 139 -17.34 12.88 -1.89
CA SER A 139 -18.52 13.35 -1.16
C SER A 139 -18.30 14.77 -0.66
N GLN A 140 -19.39 15.43 -0.24
CA GLN A 140 -19.34 16.80 0.29
C GLN A 140 -18.40 16.93 1.50
N THR A 141 -18.17 15.83 2.22
CA THR A 141 -17.39 15.76 3.46
C THR A 141 -15.97 15.23 3.24
N SER A 142 -15.68 14.61 2.09
CA SER A 142 -14.37 14.01 1.78
C SER A 142 -13.62 14.73 0.65
N SER A 143 -14.21 15.74 0.02
CA SER A 143 -13.55 16.59 -0.98
C SER A 143 -12.37 17.39 -0.38
N PRO A 144 -11.39 17.84 -1.21
CA PRO A 144 -10.25 18.62 -0.72
C PRO A 144 -10.66 19.84 0.11
N ASN A 145 -11.66 20.60 -0.36
CA ASN A 145 -12.11 21.81 0.33
C ASN A 145 -12.82 21.53 1.67
N ALA A 146 -13.39 20.33 1.84
CA ALA A 146 -13.94 19.88 3.11
C ALA A 146 -12.85 19.40 4.07
N GLN A 147 -11.67 19.06 3.55
CA GLN A 147 -10.52 18.49 4.26
C GLN A 147 -9.40 19.53 4.40
N GLY A 148 -9.79 20.78 4.72
CA GLY A 148 -8.88 21.85 5.10
C GLY A 148 -8.36 22.75 3.97
N PHE A 149 -8.43 22.36 2.70
CA PHE A 149 -7.83 23.15 1.61
C PHE A 149 -8.68 24.36 1.18
N ASP A 150 -8.11 25.57 1.24
CA ASP A 150 -8.75 26.80 0.76
C ASP A 150 -8.87 26.84 -0.77
N TYR A 151 -7.82 26.34 -1.44
CA TYR A 151 -7.78 26.19 -2.89
C TYR A 151 -7.58 24.72 -3.27
N SER A 152 -8.31 24.26 -4.29
CA SER A 152 -8.10 22.95 -4.87
C SER A 152 -8.28 22.96 -6.38
N PHE A 153 -7.32 22.39 -7.11
CA PHE A 153 -7.47 22.06 -8.53
C PHE A 153 -7.00 20.64 -8.82
N GLY A 154 -7.83 19.86 -9.49
CA GLY A 154 -7.42 18.55 -9.99
C GLY A 154 -8.54 17.52 -10.01
N HIS A 155 -8.16 16.26 -9.98
CA HIS A 155 -9.08 15.14 -10.17
C HIS A 155 -9.30 14.38 -8.86
N LEU A 156 -10.51 13.85 -8.68
CA LEU A 156 -10.94 13.28 -7.39
C LEU A 156 -10.77 11.76 -7.33
N ARG A 157 -10.76 11.08 -8.49
CA ARG A 157 -10.60 9.62 -8.60
C ARG A 157 -9.14 9.19 -8.71
N GLY A 158 -8.94 7.89 -8.81
CA GLY A 158 -7.62 7.26 -8.86
C GLY A 158 -6.77 7.58 -10.09
N CYS A 159 -7.37 7.96 -11.22
CA CYS A 159 -6.65 8.29 -12.45
C CYS A 159 -7.53 9.04 -13.45
N ILE A 160 -6.92 9.75 -14.38
CA ILE A 160 -7.58 10.35 -15.53
C ILE A 160 -6.70 10.19 -16.77
N ASP A 161 -7.30 10.29 -17.95
CA ASP A 161 -6.55 10.56 -19.17
C ASP A 161 -6.09 12.03 -19.16
N ASN A 162 -4.82 12.30 -19.48
CA ASN A 162 -4.22 13.62 -19.27
C ASN A 162 -4.66 14.69 -20.28
N TYR A 163 -5.50 14.38 -21.27
CA TYR A 163 -5.99 15.36 -22.26
C TYR A 163 -7.50 15.53 -22.23
N SER A 164 -8.22 14.43 -22.07
CA SER A 164 -9.68 14.45 -21.93
C SER A 164 -10.11 14.76 -20.50
N HIS A 165 -9.29 14.41 -19.49
CA HIS A 165 -9.60 14.48 -18.07
C HIS A 165 -10.72 13.52 -17.63
N PHE A 166 -10.95 12.46 -18.41
CA PHE A 166 -11.91 11.42 -18.04
C PHE A 166 -11.23 10.32 -17.24
N PHE A 167 -11.91 9.89 -16.18
CA PHE A 167 -11.71 8.58 -15.60
C PHE A 167 -12.28 7.53 -16.57
N TYR A 168 -11.45 6.54 -16.92
CA TYR A 168 -11.74 5.56 -17.97
C TYR A 168 -11.65 4.10 -17.49
N TRP A 169 -11.55 3.89 -16.17
CA TRP A 169 -11.23 2.60 -15.58
C TRP A 169 -12.44 1.69 -15.41
N GLU A 170 -13.52 2.24 -14.87
CA GLU A 170 -14.81 1.58 -14.70
C GLU A 170 -15.81 2.35 -15.55
N GLY A 171 -16.44 1.64 -16.49
CA GLY A 171 -17.40 2.24 -17.40
C GLY A 171 -18.69 2.64 -16.68
N PRO A 172 -19.39 3.69 -17.15
CA PRO A 172 -19.04 4.55 -18.28
C PRO A 172 -17.84 5.46 -17.96
N ASN A 173 -17.16 5.99 -18.99
CA ASN A 173 -16.14 7.02 -18.78
C ASN A 173 -16.80 8.28 -18.19
N ILE A 174 -16.20 8.86 -17.15
CA ILE A 174 -16.75 10.02 -16.43
C ILE A 174 -15.68 11.11 -16.39
N HIS A 175 -16.05 12.34 -16.74
CA HIS A 175 -15.16 13.49 -16.59
C HIS A 175 -14.83 13.71 -15.10
N ASP A 176 -13.57 14.01 -14.80
CA ASP A 176 -13.07 14.08 -13.43
C ASP A 176 -12.06 15.21 -13.26
N LEU A 177 -12.48 16.46 -13.46
CA LEU A 177 -11.64 17.63 -13.21
C LEU A 177 -12.42 18.74 -12.54
N TYR A 178 -11.88 19.23 -11.42
CA TYR A 178 -12.56 20.16 -10.54
C TYR A 178 -11.63 21.30 -10.10
N GLU A 179 -12.21 22.49 -9.93
CA GLU A 179 -11.59 23.64 -9.29
C GLU A 179 -12.52 24.16 -8.19
N ASN A 180 -12.07 24.13 -6.94
CA ASN A 180 -12.84 24.50 -5.74
C ASN A 180 -14.24 23.86 -5.68
N GLY A 181 -14.29 22.54 -5.89
CA GLY A 181 -15.52 21.75 -5.88
C GLY A 181 -16.42 21.92 -7.11
N LYS A 182 -16.09 22.81 -8.04
CA LYS A 182 -16.82 22.98 -9.29
C LYS A 182 -16.15 22.19 -10.41
N GLU A 183 -16.92 21.43 -11.16
CA GLU A 183 -16.42 20.76 -12.36
C GLU A 183 -15.99 21.79 -13.43
N VAL A 184 -14.83 21.57 -14.04
CA VAL A 184 -14.21 22.47 -15.02
C VAL A 184 -13.69 21.72 -16.22
N PHE A 185 -13.89 22.27 -17.42
CA PHE A 185 -13.54 21.62 -18.68
C PHE A 185 -12.38 22.34 -19.35
N TYR A 186 -11.31 21.61 -19.62
CA TYR A 186 -10.10 22.08 -20.30
C TYR A 186 -9.78 21.16 -21.49
N ASP A 187 -10.78 20.90 -22.33
CA ASP A 187 -10.72 19.87 -23.39
C ASP A 187 -9.45 19.95 -24.25
N GLY A 188 -8.69 18.85 -24.28
CA GLY A 188 -7.48 18.71 -25.08
C GLY A 188 -6.24 19.44 -24.51
N GLN A 189 -6.37 20.14 -23.38
CA GLN A 189 -5.22 20.68 -22.66
C GLN A 189 -4.59 19.59 -21.80
N TYR A 190 -3.27 19.65 -21.65
CA TYR A 190 -2.52 18.60 -20.97
C TYR A 190 -2.53 18.82 -19.45
N PHE A 191 -3.10 17.89 -18.70
CA PHE A 191 -3.29 17.99 -17.25
C PHE A 191 -2.01 18.30 -16.46
N PRO A 192 -0.85 17.68 -16.71
CA PRO A 192 0.38 18.03 -16.01
C PRO A 192 0.82 19.49 -16.20
N ASP A 193 0.56 20.08 -17.36
CA ASP A 193 0.85 21.51 -17.60
C ASP A 193 -0.16 22.38 -16.83
N LEU A 194 -1.45 22.04 -16.88
CA LEU A 194 -2.46 22.72 -16.07
C LEU A 194 -2.12 22.69 -14.58
N ALA A 195 -1.77 21.51 -14.05
CA ALA A 195 -1.40 21.34 -12.65
C ALA A 195 -0.12 22.14 -12.30
N SER A 196 0.89 22.14 -13.17
CA SER A 196 2.10 22.96 -12.99
C SER A 196 1.77 24.45 -12.93
N ASP A 197 0.94 24.93 -13.85
CA ASP A 197 0.53 26.34 -13.90
C ASP A 197 -0.29 26.73 -12.66
N LYS A 198 -1.20 25.87 -12.20
CA LYS A 198 -1.97 26.13 -10.96
C LYS A 198 -1.08 26.16 -9.73
N ALA A 199 -0.08 25.28 -9.63
CA ALA A 199 0.89 25.29 -8.53
C ALA A 199 1.74 26.57 -8.52
N ILE A 200 2.24 26.99 -9.69
CA ILE A 200 2.98 28.25 -9.88
C ILE A 200 2.13 29.47 -9.51
N ASN A 201 0.90 29.54 -10.02
CA ASN A 201 -0.03 30.63 -9.70
C ASN A 201 -0.37 30.66 -8.20
N TYR A 202 -0.54 29.50 -7.58
CA TYR A 202 -0.81 29.41 -6.14
C TYR A 202 0.33 30.03 -5.32
N VAL A 203 1.59 29.66 -5.57
CA VAL A 203 2.73 30.21 -4.82
C VAL A 203 2.95 31.71 -5.12
N GLU A 204 2.68 32.16 -6.35
CA GLU A 204 2.79 33.58 -6.70
C GLU A 204 1.75 34.45 -5.98
N ASN A 205 0.52 33.94 -5.85
CA ASN A 205 -0.57 34.65 -5.17
C ASN A 205 -0.35 34.73 -3.65
N HIS A 206 0.31 33.73 -3.05
CA HIS A 206 0.53 33.64 -1.61
C HIS A 206 1.97 34.02 -1.20
N LYS A 207 2.81 34.56 -2.09
CA LYS A 207 4.23 34.89 -1.78
C LYS A 207 4.44 35.83 -0.57
N ASN A 208 3.42 36.58 -0.17
CA ASN A 208 3.45 37.55 0.92
C ASN A 208 2.87 37.01 2.25
N GLU A 209 2.42 35.75 2.28
CA GLU A 209 1.87 35.09 3.46
C GLU A 209 2.35 33.62 3.53
N PRO A 210 2.37 32.96 4.70
CA PRO A 210 2.78 31.57 4.76
C PRO A 210 1.74 30.67 4.09
N PHE A 211 2.19 29.70 3.30
CA PHE A 211 1.30 28.74 2.64
C PHE A 211 1.73 27.28 2.81
N PHE A 212 0.76 26.38 2.76
CA PHE A 212 0.94 24.95 2.63
C PHE A 212 0.35 24.48 1.30
N MET A 213 1.17 23.86 0.46
CA MET A 213 0.73 23.29 -0.81
C MET A 213 0.97 21.78 -0.83
N TYR A 214 -0.09 21.02 -1.06
CA TYR A 214 -0.02 19.61 -1.42
C TYR A 214 -0.12 19.47 -2.94
N TYR A 215 1.03 19.31 -3.60
CA TYR A 215 1.17 19.18 -5.04
C TYR A 215 1.30 17.70 -5.43
N ALA A 216 0.15 17.05 -5.61
CA ALA A 216 0.01 15.61 -5.74
C ALA A 216 -0.14 15.18 -7.21
N ILE A 217 0.93 15.24 -7.99
CA ILE A 217 0.84 14.94 -9.43
C ILE A 217 0.52 13.46 -9.66
N ASN A 218 -0.36 13.18 -10.61
CA ASN A 218 -0.77 11.84 -11.04
C ASN A 218 0.30 11.10 -11.88
N MET A 219 1.55 11.52 -11.85
CA MET A 219 2.63 10.99 -12.69
C MET A 219 3.67 10.29 -11.80
N PRO A 220 4.29 9.20 -12.28
CA PRO A 220 4.17 8.59 -13.61
C PRO A 220 3.02 7.60 -13.81
N HIS A 221 1.98 7.55 -12.96
CA HIS A 221 0.84 6.62 -13.13
C HIS A 221 0.26 6.64 -14.55
N TYR A 222 -0.10 5.47 -15.10
CA TYR A 222 -0.67 5.36 -16.45
C TYR A 222 -1.95 6.21 -16.58
N PRO A 223 -2.29 6.69 -17.79
CA PRO A 223 -1.68 6.36 -19.08
C PRO A 223 -0.39 7.15 -19.32
N TYR A 224 0.67 6.47 -19.80
CA TYR A 224 1.96 7.11 -20.08
C TYR A 224 1.85 8.06 -21.29
N GLN A 225 1.70 9.34 -21.00
CA GLN A 225 1.51 10.40 -22.00
C GLN A 225 2.57 11.48 -21.82
N PRO A 226 3.88 11.18 -21.99
CA PRO A 226 4.94 12.17 -21.86
C PRO A 226 4.89 13.22 -22.97
N THR A 227 5.54 14.36 -22.74
CA THR A 227 5.68 15.39 -23.78
C THR A 227 6.47 14.87 -24.97
N GLN A 228 6.28 15.51 -26.13
CA GLN A 228 7.00 15.15 -27.36
C GLN A 228 8.53 15.23 -27.18
N LYS A 229 9.03 16.23 -26.45
CA LYS A 229 10.45 16.41 -26.13
C LYS A 229 11.04 15.14 -25.51
N TRP A 230 10.41 14.64 -24.44
CA TRP A 230 10.94 13.48 -23.71
C TRP A 230 10.68 12.17 -24.45
N ARG A 231 9.56 12.05 -25.17
CA ARG A 231 9.32 10.90 -26.06
C ARG A 231 10.44 10.75 -27.10
N GLU A 232 10.86 11.84 -27.71
CA GLU A 232 11.95 11.84 -28.71
C GLU A 232 13.31 11.54 -28.06
N TYR A 233 13.56 12.06 -26.86
CA TYR A 233 14.79 11.80 -26.10
C TYR A 233 14.99 10.30 -25.81
N TYR A 234 13.91 9.58 -25.44
CA TYR A 234 13.96 8.16 -25.09
C TYR A 234 13.58 7.21 -26.22
N LYS A 235 13.47 7.67 -27.48
CA LYS A 235 12.97 6.85 -28.61
C LYS A 235 13.75 5.56 -28.88
N ASN A 236 15.01 5.49 -28.47
CA ASN A 236 15.90 4.34 -28.66
C ASN A 236 15.91 3.36 -27.46
N MET A 237 15.18 3.68 -26.40
CA MET A 237 15.02 2.82 -25.22
C MET A 237 13.87 1.83 -25.45
N ALA A 238 13.96 0.63 -24.86
CA ALA A 238 12.91 -0.36 -24.96
C ALA A 238 11.65 0.06 -24.19
N LYS A 239 10.47 -0.17 -24.76
CA LYS A 239 9.19 -0.03 -24.06
C LYS A 239 8.96 -1.24 -23.12
N PRO A 240 8.28 -1.05 -21.97
CA PRO A 240 7.62 0.18 -21.52
C PRO A 240 8.52 1.17 -20.76
N ARG A 241 9.79 0.80 -20.47
CA ARG A 241 10.75 1.67 -19.77
C ARG A 241 10.94 3.03 -20.43
N ALA A 242 10.96 3.09 -21.77
CA ALA A 242 11.07 4.33 -22.53
C ALA A 242 9.93 5.33 -22.25
N ASP A 243 8.68 4.84 -22.25
CA ASP A 243 7.50 5.69 -22.03
C ASP A 243 7.46 6.16 -20.57
N TYR A 244 7.81 5.28 -19.62
CA TYR A 244 7.94 5.61 -18.20
C TYR A 244 9.02 6.65 -17.92
N ALA A 245 10.25 6.45 -18.44
CA ALA A 245 11.37 7.37 -18.30
C ALA A 245 11.05 8.74 -18.87
N ALA A 246 10.39 8.78 -20.04
CA ALA A 246 9.91 10.02 -20.63
C ALA A 246 8.90 10.75 -19.74
N PHE A 247 8.09 10.00 -18.99
CA PHE A 247 7.08 10.58 -18.10
C PHE A 247 7.70 11.13 -16.81
N ILE A 248 8.71 10.44 -16.25
CA ILE A 248 9.52 10.97 -15.15
C ILE A 248 10.24 12.27 -15.56
N SER A 249 10.91 12.30 -16.71
CA SER A 249 11.57 13.54 -17.17
C SER A 249 10.58 14.67 -17.48
N THR A 250 9.35 14.31 -17.88
CA THR A 250 8.27 15.30 -18.02
C THR A 250 7.96 15.95 -16.68
N ILE A 251 7.79 15.18 -15.60
CA ILE A 251 7.45 15.76 -14.30
C ILE A 251 8.63 16.46 -13.64
N ASP A 252 9.86 15.95 -13.83
CA ASP A 252 11.08 16.64 -13.38
C ASP A 252 11.15 18.07 -13.93
N GLU A 253 10.84 18.26 -15.21
CA GLU A 253 10.84 19.59 -15.85
C GLU A 253 9.80 20.54 -15.23
N ARG A 254 8.58 20.06 -14.92
CA ARG A 254 7.53 20.88 -14.27
C ARG A 254 7.89 21.22 -12.82
N ILE A 255 8.50 20.29 -12.09
CA ILE A 255 9.05 20.56 -10.76
C ILE A 255 10.15 21.63 -10.85
N GLY A 256 10.99 21.58 -11.89
CA GLY A 256 11.95 22.64 -12.22
C GLY A 256 11.28 24.01 -12.33
N PHE A 257 10.19 24.13 -13.10
CA PHE A 257 9.45 25.39 -13.24
C PHE A 257 8.93 25.94 -11.91
N LEU A 258 8.41 25.06 -11.04
CA LEU A 258 7.98 25.47 -9.71
C LEU A 258 9.15 25.96 -8.85
N MET A 259 10.28 25.23 -8.85
CA MET A 259 11.47 25.62 -8.08
C MET A 259 12.06 26.95 -8.59
N ASP A 260 12.16 27.12 -9.91
CA ASP A 260 12.63 28.36 -10.54
C ASP A 260 11.71 29.54 -10.19
N LYS A 261 10.39 29.33 -10.13
CA LYS A 261 9.45 30.36 -9.67
C LYS A 261 9.68 30.74 -8.20
N LEU A 262 9.94 29.79 -7.31
CA LEU A 262 10.25 30.11 -5.91
C LEU A 262 11.54 30.93 -5.78
N ASP A 263 12.54 30.64 -6.61
CA ASP A 263 13.79 31.40 -6.69
C ASP A 263 13.53 32.82 -7.26
N GLU A 264 12.75 32.94 -8.33
CA GLU A 264 12.35 34.23 -8.95
C GLU A 264 11.61 35.14 -7.95
N LEU A 265 10.71 34.55 -7.16
CA LEU A 265 9.94 35.26 -6.13
C LEU A 265 10.75 35.56 -4.87
N GLY A 266 11.97 35.03 -4.74
CA GLY A 266 12.83 35.24 -3.58
C GLY A 266 12.36 34.51 -2.31
N ILE A 267 11.51 33.48 -2.44
CA ILE A 267 10.91 32.76 -1.29
C ILE A 267 11.46 31.34 -1.10
N ARG A 268 12.36 30.87 -1.96
CA ARG A 268 12.93 29.52 -1.90
C ARG A 268 13.62 29.19 -0.58
N GLU A 269 14.38 30.12 0.00
CA GLU A 269 15.07 29.93 1.29
C GLU A 269 14.11 29.90 2.49
N ASN A 270 12.91 30.45 2.34
CA ASN A 270 11.84 30.37 3.33
C ASN A 270 10.79 29.31 2.97
N THR A 271 11.12 28.33 2.13
CA THR A 271 10.20 27.25 1.73
C THR A 271 10.80 25.88 2.01
N ILE A 272 10.10 25.08 2.80
CA ILE A 272 10.36 23.65 2.99
C ILE A 272 9.71 22.91 1.83
N VAL A 273 10.48 22.06 1.14
CA VAL A 273 9.99 21.21 0.06
C VAL A 273 10.22 19.75 0.43
N ILE A 274 9.14 18.98 0.46
CA ILE A 274 9.14 17.52 0.54
C ILE A 274 8.86 16.97 -0.85
N TYR A 275 9.61 15.97 -1.27
CA TYR A 275 9.33 15.18 -2.46
C TYR A 275 9.23 13.71 -2.05
N GLN A 276 8.14 13.02 -2.40
CA GLN A 276 7.95 11.60 -2.12
C GLN A 276 6.98 10.96 -3.15
N SER A 277 7.00 9.64 -3.30
CA SER A 277 5.99 8.89 -4.07
C SER A 277 4.93 8.25 -3.17
N ASP A 278 3.73 7.98 -3.70
CA ASP A 278 2.63 7.39 -2.94
C ASP A 278 2.72 5.88 -2.72
N ASN A 279 3.30 5.16 -3.67
CA ASN A 279 3.62 3.74 -3.58
C ASN A 279 4.67 3.38 -4.64
N GLY A 280 5.10 2.12 -4.64
CA GLY A 280 5.99 1.59 -5.69
C GLY A 280 5.35 1.64 -7.07
N TYR A 281 6.17 1.52 -8.12
CA TYR A 281 5.70 1.54 -9.50
C TYR A 281 4.66 0.46 -9.81
N SER A 282 3.76 0.72 -10.75
CA SER A 282 2.77 -0.27 -11.19
C SER A 282 3.36 -1.28 -12.17
N THR A 283 2.99 -2.54 -12.02
CA THR A 283 3.24 -3.64 -12.98
C THR A 283 1.95 -4.09 -13.67
N GLU A 284 0.88 -3.31 -13.56
CA GLU A 284 -0.40 -3.65 -14.13
C GLU A 284 -0.36 -3.67 -15.66
N THR A 285 -1.24 -4.44 -16.28
CA THR A 285 -1.35 -4.54 -17.74
C THR A 285 -1.57 -3.18 -18.41
N ARG A 286 -2.23 -2.25 -17.72
CA ARG A 286 -2.48 -0.86 -18.15
C ARG A 286 -1.25 0.04 -18.09
N ALA A 287 -0.29 -0.33 -17.25
CA ALA A 287 1.07 0.21 -17.27
C ALA A 287 1.93 -0.51 -18.33
N PHE A 288 1.35 -1.31 -19.22
CA PHE A 288 2.07 -2.19 -20.15
C PHE A 288 3.04 -3.16 -19.44
N GLY A 289 2.70 -3.59 -18.23
CA GLY A 289 3.57 -4.42 -17.38
C GLY A 289 4.60 -3.62 -16.59
N GLY A 290 4.58 -2.28 -16.67
CA GLY A 290 5.33 -1.36 -15.84
C GLY A 290 6.30 -0.50 -16.62
N GLY A 291 7.56 -0.44 -16.19
CA GLY A 291 8.56 0.50 -16.73
C GLY A 291 9.28 1.26 -15.64
N GLY A 292 8.71 1.31 -14.43
CA GLY A 292 9.44 1.71 -13.23
C GLY A 292 10.44 0.65 -12.78
N ASN A 293 11.37 1.06 -11.93
CA ASN A 293 12.44 0.23 -11.40
C ASN A 293 12.61 0.47 -9.90
N ALA A 294 12.47 -0.61 -9.13
CA ALA A 294 12.75 -0.60 -7.69
C ALA A 294 14.18 -1.05 -7.34
N GLY A 295 15.05 -1.24 -8.33
CA GLY A 295 16.45 -1.60 -8.13
C GLY A 295 16.58 -2.98 -7.49
N PRO A 296 17.31 -3.13 -6.36
CA PRO A 296 17.41 -4.42 -5.67
C PRO A 296 16.11 -4.80 -4.96
N TYR A 297 15.24 -3.84 -4.65
CA TYR A 297 14.06 -4.08 -3.81
C TYR A 297 13.02 -4.95 -4.53
N ARG A 298 12.52 -5.99 -3.85
CA ARG A 298 11.48 -6.89 -4.35
C ARG A 298 10.08 -6.29 -4.20
N GLY A 299 9.16 -6.68 -5.06
CA GLY A 299 7.80 -6.15 -5.07
C GLY A 299 7.66 -4.83 -5.82
N ALA A 300 6.41 -4.46 -6.06
CA ALA A 300 5.98 -3.25 -6.74
C ALA A 300 4.65 -2.80 -6.09
N LYS A 301 3.88 -1.90 -6.71
CA LYS A 301 2.53 -1.52 -6.25
C LYS A 301 1.72 -2.74 -5.76
N SER A 302 0.96 -2.58 -4.68
CA SER A 302 0.19 -3.62 -3.97
C SER A 302 0.98 -4.73 -3.25
N SER A 303 2.32 -4.65 -3.21
CA SER A 303 3.19 -5.55 -2.43
C SER A 303 3.70 -4.88 -1.16
N LEU A 304 3.81 -5.61 -0.04
CA LEU A 304 4.50 -5.14 1.16
C LEU A 304 6.00 -5.48 1.21
N PHE A 305 6.56 -6.09 0.16
CA PHE A 305 8.01 -6.11 -0.03
C PHE A 305 8.54 -4.68 -0.28
N GLU A 306 9.84 -4.47 -0.07
CA GLU A 306 10.52 -3.16 -0.09
C GLU A 306 10.13 -2.32 -1.32
N GLY A 307 10.11 -2.89 -2.51
CA GLY A 307 9.82 -2.18 -3.76
C GLY A 307 8.39 -1.66 -3.90
N GLY A 308 7.46 -2.11 -3.05
CA GLY A 308 6.08 -1.59 -2.99
C GLY A 308 5.89 -0.43 -2.02
N ILE A 309 6.75 -0.29 -1.01
CA ILE A 309 6.57 0.66 0.11
C ILE A 309 7.78 1.55 0.42
N ARG A 310 8.99 1.24 -0.06
CA ARG A 310 10.22 2.02 0.12
C ARG A 310 10.48 2.89 -1.10
N LEU A 311 10.49 4.20 -0.93
CA LEU A 311 10.33 5.15 -2.04
C LEU A 311 11.30 6.33 -1.97
N PRO A 312 11.62 6.95 -3.12
CA PRO A 312 12.44 8.15 -3.14
C PRO A 312 11.78 9.23 -2.29
N THR A 313 12.53 9.79 -1.35
CA THR A 313 12.04 10.79 -0.41
C THR A 313 13.11 11.84 -0.15
N ILE A 314 12.78 13.11 -0.33
CA ILE A 314 13.71 14.24 -0.16
C ILE A 314 13.04 15.31 0.71
N ILE A 315 13.81 15.90 1.62
CA ILE A 315 13.46 17.18 2.25
C ILE A 315 14.52 18.21 1.92
N SER A 316 14.11 19.41 1.53
CA SER A 316 15.00 20.56 1.37
C SER A 316 14.40 21.81 1.98
N TRP A 317 15.20 22.50 2.78
CA TRP A 317 14.94 23.85 3.24
C TRP A 317 16.25 24.62 3.10
N LYS A 318 16.45 25.17 1.89
CA LYS A 318 17.72 25.75 1.43
C LYS A 318 18.28 26.74 2.46
N ASN A 319 19.57 26.61 2.78
CA ASN A 319 20.27 27.37 3.83
C ASN A 319 19.76 27.21 5.28
N ASN A 320 18.76 26.38 5.55
CA ASN A 320 18.19 26.16 6.90
C ASN A 320 18.30 24.71 7.38
N LEU A 321 18.37 23.73 6.48
CA LEU A 321 18.63 22.33 6.76
C LEU A 321 19.97 21.87 6.13
N PRO A 322 20.53 20.73 6.58
CA PRO A 322 21.69 20.12 5.94
C PRO A 322 21.47 19.84 4.45
N GLU A 323 22.46 20.19 3.63
CA GLU A 323 22.45 20.00 2.18
C GLU A 323 23.40 18.87 1.76
N ASN A 324 23.08 18.23 0.65
CA ASN A 324 23.82 17.11 0.06
C ASN A 324 24.02 15.94 1.06
N VAL A 325 22.99 15.64 1.84
CA VAL A 325 23.01 14.55 2.82
C VAL A 325 22.27 13.33 2.27
N VAL A 326 22.87 12.15 2.49
CA VAL A 326 22.20 10.86 2.33
C VAL A 326 21.92 10.33 3.72
N ASN A 327 20.64 10.12 4.04
CA ASN A 327 20.22 9.62 5.34
C ASN A 327 19.57 8.24 5.17
N ASP A 328 20.13 7.23 5.83
CA ASP A 328 19.68 5.84 5.76
C ASP A 328 18.84 5.42 6.96
N GLN A 329 18.40 6.38 7.78
CA GLN A 329 17.58 6.09 8.94
C GLN A 329 16.11 5.94 8.57
N PHE A 330 15.39 5.15 9.37
CA PHE A 330 14.02 4.77 9.09
C PHE A 330 13.04 5.93 9.33
N LEU A 331 12.20 6.22 8.32
CA LEU A 331 11.04 7.08 8.41
C LEU A 331 9.84 6.50 7.67
N MET A 332 8.63 6.89 8.08
CA MET A 332 7.39 6.59 7.38
C MET A 332 6.67 7.90 7.02
N ASN A 333 5.86 7.91 5.96
CA ASN A 333 5.14 9.12 5.53
C ASN A 333 4.16 9.67 6.59
N ILE A 334 3.72 8.85 7.55
CA ILE A 334 2.95 9.29 8.73
C ILE A 334 3.75 10.24 9.64
N ASP A 335 5.08 10.23 9.57
CA ASP A 335 5.95 11.08 10.39
C ASP A 335 5.99 12.53 9.91
N TRP A 336 5.53 12.81 8.69
CA TRP A 336 5.59 14.16 8.14
C TRP A 336 4.73 15.15 8.90
N MET A 337 3.53 14.77 9.35
CA MET A 337 2.67 15.67 10.13
C MET A 337 3.35 16.20 11.41
N PRO A 338 3.80 15.37 12.36
CA PRO A 338 4.48 15.86 13.56
C PRO A 338 5.81 16.55 13.25
N THR A 339 6.54 16.08 12.25
CA THR A 339 7.82 16.68 11.84
C THR A 339 7.65 18.08 11.28
N LEU A 340 6.70 18.28 10.36
CA LEU A 340 6.40 19.59 9.77
C LEU A 340 5.82 20.55 10.81
N ALA A 341 4.95 20.07 11.71
CA ALA A 341 4.48 20.86 12.84
C ALA A 341 5.66 21.40 13.67
N LYS A 342 6.64 20.54 13.96
CA LYS A 342 7.82 20.92 14.73
C LYS A 342 8.73 21.92 13.99
N LEU A 343 9.08 21.64 12.74
CA LEU A 343 9.94 22.49 11.91
C LEU A 343 9.34 23.89 11.70
N CYS A 344 8.02 23.96 11.54
CA CYS A 344 7.29 25.21 11.33
C CYS A 344 6.86 25.90 12.64
N LYS A 345 7.15 25.29 13.80
CA LYS A 345 6.75 25.75 15.14
C LYS A 345 5.24 25.99 15.25
N LEU A 346 4.46 25.05 14.72
CA LEU A 346 3.01 25.08 14.81
C LEU A 346 2.55 24.65 16.21
N ASP A 347 1.35 25.12 16.59
CA ASP A 347 0.70 24.74 17.83
C ASP A 347 0.33 23.25 17.85
N LYS A 348 -0.27 22.81 18.97
CA LYS A 348 -0.57 21.41 19.26
C LYS A 348 -1.40 20.76 18.15
N ILE A 349 -0.96 19.59 17.68
CA ILE A 349 -1.75 18.70 16.83
C ILE A 349 -2.97 18.24 17.65
N ASN A 350 -4.16 18.67 17.24
CA ASN A 350 -5.40 18.47 17.98
C ASN A 350 -6.09 17.14 17.64
N THR A 351 -5.31 16.11 17.33
CA THR A 351 -5.80 14.76 17.07
C THR A 351 -4.78 13.73 17.56
N LYS A 352 -5.21 12.46 17.66
CA LYS A 352 -4.28 11.34 17.83
C LYS A 352 -3.57 11.12 16.49
N ILE A 353 -2.26 10.95 16.53
CA ILE A 353 -1.42 10.60 15.37
C ILE A 353 -0.59 9.37 15.71
N ASP A 354 -0.16 8.65 14.69
CA ASP A 354 0.73 7.48 14.81
C ASP A 354 2.18 7.83 14.39
N GLY A 355 2.34 8.92 13.65
CA GLY A 355 3.63 9.49 13.29
C GLY A 355 4.39 9.99 14.51
N ILE A 356 5.71 10.04 14.38
CA ILE A 356 6.61 10.61 15.39
C ILE A 356 7.42 11.77 14.80
N ASP A 357 7.80 12.72 15.65
CA ASP A 357 8.61 13.86 15.23
C ASP A 357 10.06 13.44 14.91
N LEU A 358 10.46 13.63 13.65
CA LEU A 358 11.78 13.31 13.13
C LEU A 358 12.66 14.55 12.91
N SER A 359 12.20 15.74 13.32
CA SER A 359 12.91 17.01 13.12
C SER A 359 14.36 16.97 13.61
N LYS A 360 14.63 16.38 14.78
CA LYS A 360 15.99 16.28 15.35
C LYS A 360 16.97 15.56 14.43
N MET A 361 16.53 14.47 13.79
CA MET A 361 17.33 13.70 12.82
C MET A 361 17.51 14.47 11.51
N ILE A 362 16.48 15.21 11.10
CA ILE A 362 16.50 16.01 9.87
C ILE A 362 17.44 17.22 10.01
N GLU A 363 17.36 17.93 11.13
CA GLU A 363 18.22 19.08 11.45
C GLU A 363 19.67 18.63 11.71
N ASN A 364 19.86 17.42 12.25
CA ASN A 364 21.18 16.84 12.50
C ASN A 364 21.21 15.35 12.11
N PRO A 365 21.76 15.02 10.92
CA PRO A 365 21.78 13.65 10.39
C PRO A 365 22.53 12.63 11.24
N LYS A 366 23.33 13.10 12.21
CA LYS A 366 24.03 12.23 13.18
C LYS A 366 23.15 11.80 14.36
N LYS A 367 21.97 12.40 14.53
CA LYS A 367 21.01 12.00 15.56
C LYS A 367 20.20 10.82 15.07
N THR A 368 20.07 9.81 15.92
CA THR A 368 19.29 8.61 15.63
C THR A 368 17.80 8.89 15.65
N THR A 369 17.06 8.37 14.68
CA THR A 369 15.60 8.37 14.64
C THR A 369 15.04 7.65 15.87
N GLU A 370 13.93 8.16 16.42
CA GLU A 370 13.16 7.47 17.44
C GLU A 370 12.32 6.33 16.81
N ARG A 371 12.17 6.31 15.47
CA ARG A 371 11.42 5.27 14.73
C ARG A 371 12.26 4.01 14.59
N THR A 372 12.02 3.05 15.48
CA THR A 372 12.68 1.74 15.47
C THR A 372 11.82 0.63 14.87
N SER A 373 10.53 0.89 14.69
CA SER A 373 9.57 -0.07 14.12
C SER A 373 8.51 0.57 13.23
N GLY A 374 7.89 -0.27 12.40
CA GLY A 374 6.79 0.09 11.52
C GLY A 374 5.91 -1.13 11.24
N PHE A 375 4.63 -0.85 11.02
CA PHE A 375 3.59 -1.85 10.80
C PHE A 375 2.86 -1.57 9.49
N TRP A 376 2.44 -2.62 8.81
CA TRP A 376 1.60 -2.50 7.61
C TRP A 376 0.55 -3.60 7.63
N LYS A 377 -0.62 -3.28 7.06
CA LYS A 377 -1.67 -4.26 6.78
C LYS A 377 -2.42 -3.85 5.53
N TYR A 378 -2.49 -4.74 4.54
CA TYR A 378 -3.15 -4.48 3.27
C TYR A 378 -3.75 -5.78 2.70
N GLY A 379 -5.08 -5.84 2.61
CA GLY A 379 -5.78 -7.08 2.31
C GLY A 379 -5.43 -8.15 3.35
N LYS A 380 -4.93 -9.31 2.89
CA LYS A 380 -4.41 -10.38 3.76
C LYS A 380 -2.95 -10.15 4.20
N GLN A 381 -2.20 -9.31 3.49
CA GLN A 381 -0.80 -9.07 3.80
C GLN A 381 -0.66 -8.25 5.09
N TRP A 382 0.36 -8.56 5.88
CA TRP A 382 0.80 -7.70 6.98
C TRP A 382 2.31 -7.72 7.13
N VAL A 383 2.87 -6.66 7.71
CA VAL A 383 4.30 -6.56 7.99
C VAL A 383 4.55 -6.01 9.37
N VAL A 384 5.56 -6.56 10.05
CA VAL A 384 6.28 -5.89 11.13
C VAL A 384 7.72 -5.71 10.69
N ARG A 385 8.19 -4.47 10.75
CA ARG A 385 9.61 -4.16 10.66
C ARG A 385 10.09 -3.65 12.02
N LYS A 386 11.18 -4.22 12.53
CA LYS A 386 11.85 -3.77 13.76
C LYS A 386 13.37 -3.79 13.55
N GLY A 387 13.96 -2.61 13.46
CA GLY A 387 15.35 -2.45 12.99
C GLY A 387 15.54 -3.03 11.59
N ASN A 388 16.49 -3.96 11.46
CA ASN A 388 16.80 -4.61 10.18
C ASN A 388 15.90 -5.83 9.90
N TRP A 389 15.18 -6.34 10.90
CA TRP A 389 14.31 -7.49 10.71
C TRP A 389 12.93 -7.07 10.20
N LYS A 390 12.44 -7.81 9.21
CA LYS A 390 11.13 -7.59 8.61
C LYS A 390 10.43 -8.94 8.44
N LEU A 391 9.25 -9.09 9.05
CA LEU A 391 8.40 -10.26 8.92
C LEU A 391 7.16 -9.89 8.12
N ILE A 392 6.88 -10.64 7.06
CA ILE A 392 5.69 -10.48 6.21
C ILE A 392 4.79 -11.69 6.38
N GLY A 393 3.51 -11.48 6.68
CA GLY A 393 2.47 -12.50 6.58
C GLY A 393 1.74 -12.43 5.24
N PHE A 394 1.46 -13.60 4.67
CA PHE A 394 0.83 -13.77 3.35
C PHE A 394 1.48 -12.93 2.25
N PRO A 395 2.82 -13.00 2.08
CA PRO A 395 3.55 -12.13 1.16
C PRO A 395 3.01 -12.19 -0.28
N LYS A 396 3.04 -11.07 -0.99
CA LYS A 396 2.71 -10.99 -2.41
C LYS A 396 3.82 -10.28 -3.16
N ASP A 397 4.46 -10.94 -4.12
CA ASP A 397 5.43 -10.30 -5.02
C ASP A 397 4.75 -9.88 -6.33
N THR A 398 4.58 -8.57 -6.54
CA THR A 398 4.01 -8.01 -7.78
C THR A 398 5.06 -7.65 -8.82
N SER A 399 6.35 -7.82 -8.50
CA SER A 399 7.48 -7.59 -9.42
C SER A 399 7.94 -8.87 -10.15
N ASN A 400 7.49 -10.04 -9.69
CA ASN A 400 7.92 -11.36 -10.17
C ASN A 400 9.44 -11.56 -10.12
N LYS A 401 10.14 -10.95 -9.14
CA LYS A 401 11.59 -11.07 -9.00
C LYS A 401 11.99 -12.39 -8.35
N GLY A 402 11.20 -12.89 -7.40
CA GLY A 402 11.47 -14.16 -6.73
C GLY A 402 10.24 -15.07 -6.67
N GLU A 403 10.49 -16.36 -6.40
CA GLU A 403 9.44 -17.35 -6.19
C GLU A 403 8.83 -17.20 -4.78
N LEU A 404 7.55 -17.55 -4.64
CA LEU A 404 6.85 -17.68 -3.36
C LEU A 404 6.01 -18.93 -3.40
N ASN A 405 6.31 -19.88 -2.51
CA ASN A 405 5.42 -20.99 -2.24
C ASN A 405 4.59 -20.63 -1.00
N LEU A 406 3.38 -20.09 -1.16
CA LEU A 406 2.57 -19.65 -0.01
C LEU A 406 2.25 -20.76 1.00
N GLU A 407 2.42 -22.03 0.67
CA GLU A 407 2.34 -23.13 1.64
C GLU A 407 3.50 -23.12 2.64
N GLU A 408 4.70 -22.73 2.19
CA GLU A 408 5.95 -22.72 2.96
C GLU A 408 6.33 -21.30 3.41
N ASP A 409 5.99 -20.29 2.60
CA ASP A 409 6.37 -18.89 2.71
C ASP A 409 5.23 -18.01 3.23
N ALA A 410 4.17 -18.59 3.80
CA ALA A 410 3.08 -17.81 4.37
C ALA A 410 3.58 -16.80 5.42
N LEU A 411 4.68 -17.14 6.12
CA LEU A 411 5.51 -16.22 6.89
C LEU A 411 6.87 -16.07 6.21
N PHE A 412 7.21 -14.84 5.83
CA PHE A 412 8.47 -14.52 5.16
C PHE A 412 9.30 -13.58 6.01
N LEU A 413 10.44 -14.06 6.51
CA LEU A 413 11.35 -13.27 7.34
C LEU A 413 12.58 -12.83 6.55
N SER A 414 12.88 -11.55 6.59
CA SER A 414 14.07 -10.94 5.98
C SER A 414 14.91 -10.19 7.02
N ASN A 415 16.23 -10.12 6.79
CA ASN A 415 17.12 -9.17 7.44
C ASN A 415 17.65 -8.19 6.39
N LEU A 416 17.17 -6.94 6.40
CA LEU A 416 17.44 -5.94 5.37
C LEU A 416 18.89 -5.41 5.34
N ASP A 417 19.67 -5.68 6.38
CA ASP A 417 21.12 -5.38 6.42
C ASP A 417 21.95 -6.48 5.75
N GLU A 418 21.44 -7.72 5.75
CA GLU A 418 22.06 -8.86 5.06
C GLU A 418 21.59 -8.95 3.60
N ASP A 419 20.28 -8.79 3.36
CA ASP A 419 19.65 -8.88 2.06
C ASP A 419 18.50 -7.88 1.93
N VAL A 420 18.78 -6.75 1.28
CA VAL A 420 17.78 -5.73 0.99
C VAL A 420 16.83 -6.12 -0.15
N SER A 421 17.16 -7.18 -0.90
CA SER A 421 16.34 -7.68 -2.01
C SER A 421 15.23 -8.62 -1.57
N GLU A 422 15.24 -9.11 -0.33
CA GLU A 422 14.21 -9.99 0.23
C GLU A 422 13.96 -11.24 -0.64
N MET A 423 15.04 -11.84 -1.15
CA MET A 423 14.98 -12.98 -2.05
C MET A 423 15.03 -14.30 -1.30
N VAL A 424 15.52 -14.30 -0.06
CA VAL A 424 15.66 -15.50 0.78
C VAL A 424 14.77 -15.40 2.00
N ASN A 425 13.86 -16.37 2.18
CA ASN A 425 13.07 -16.49 3.39
C ASN A 425 13.91 -17.09 4.52
N LEU A 426 14.12 -16.33 5.59
CA LEU A 426 14.89 -16.73 6.76
C LEU A 426 14.04 -17.32 7.89
N ALA A 427 12.73 -17.50 7.70
CA ALA A 427 11.79 -17.88 8.77
C ALA A 427 12.18 -19.21 9.43
N SER A 428 12.52 -20.21 8.62
CA SER A 428 12.96 -21.55 9.06
C SER A 428 14.29 -21.52 9.83
N LYS A 429 15.16 -20.54 9.51
CA LYS A 429 16.49 -20.39 10.12
C LYS A 429 16.44 -19.65 11.46
N TYR A 430 15.50 -18.73 11.63
CA TYR A 430 15.35 -17.92 12.84
C TYR A 430 13.92 -17.97 13.42
N PRO A 431 13.43 -19.14 13.86
CA PRO A 431 12.06 -19.30 14.36
C PRO A 431 11.75 -18.43 15.59
N GLU A 432 12.74 -18.18 16.46
CA GLU A 432 12.57 -17.27 17.61
C GLU A 432 12.34 -15.81 17.16
N LYS A 433 12.96 -15.39 16.05
CA LYS A 433 12.75 -14.05 15.49
C LYS A 433 11.36 -13.92 14.86
N VAL A 434 10.89 -14.98 14.19
CA VAL A 434 9.51 -15.05 13.70
C VAL A 434 8.54 -14.89 14.87
N LYS A 435 8.73 -15.66 15.95
CA LYS A 435 7.90 -15.58 17.15
C LYS A 435 7.90 -14.18 17.79
N GLU A 436 9.07 -13.55 17.93
CA GLU A 436 9.17 -12.17 18.45
C GLU A 436 8.36 -11.19 17.58
N LEU A 437 8.58 -11.19 16.26
CA LEU A 437 7.91 -10.23 15.38
C LEU A 437 6.42 -10.52 15.21
N THR A 438 6.00 -11.78 15.30
CA THR A 438 4.58 -12.15 15.39
C THR A 438 3.96 -11.58 16.67
N GLN A 439 4.65 -11.61 17.81
CA GLN A 439 4.16 -10.98 19.05
C GLN A 439 4.09 -9.46 18.94
N GLU A 440 5.07 -8.81 18.30
CA GLU A 440 5.03 -7.37 18.00
C GLU A 440 3.83 -7.03 17.10
N PHE A 441 3.54 -7.87 16.10
CA PHE A 441 2.36 -7.69 15.25
C PHE A 441 1.07 -7.77 16.08
N LEU A 442 0.93 -8.79 16.93
CA LEU A 442 -0.24 -9.00 17.77
C LEU A 442 -0.40 -7.95 18.87
N ALA A 443 0.69 -7.28 19.27
CA ALA A 443 0.66 -6.16 20.20
C ALA A 443 0.23 -4.85 19.54
N TRP A 444 0.35 -4.73 18.22
CA TRP A 444 -0.20 -3.61 17.47
C TRP A 444 -1.73 -3.68 17.45
N GLU A 445 -2.41 -2.54 17.59
CA GLU A 445 -3.87 -2.49 17.78
C GLU A 445 -4.69 -3.11 16.62
N HIS A 446 -4.06 -3.28 15.45
CA HIS A 446 -4.65 -3.87 14.24
C HIS A 446 -4.13 -5.28 13.92
N GLY A 447 -3.29 -5.86 14.78
CA GLY A 447 -2.83 -7.24 14.66
C GLY A 447 -3.74 -8.21 15.39
N HIS A 448 -4.12 -9.30 14.73
CA HIS A 448 -5.00 -10.31 15.32
C HIS A 448 -4.50 -11.73 15.04
N GLU A 449 -4.76 -12.64 15.98
CA GLU A 449 -4.42 -14.08 15.85
C GLU A 449 -4.99 -14.72 14.57
N LYS A 450 -6.17 -14.26 14.12
CA LYS A 450 -6.78 -14.73 12.87
C LYS A 450 -5.99 -14.37 11.60
N ASP A 451 -5.12 -13.36 11.69
CA ASP A 451 -4.28 -12.90 10.58
C ASP A 451 -2.96 -13.66 10.52
N ILE A 452 -2.61 -14.44 11.55
CA ILE A 452 -1.39 -15.24 11.57
C ILE A 452 -1.57 -16.48 10.67
N PRO A 453 -0.70 -16.68 9.66
CA PRO A 453 -0.73 -17.88 8.86
C PRO A 453 -0.56 -19.11 9.73
N LYS A 454 -1.54 -20.02 9.67
CA LYS A 454 -1.44 -21.33 10.32
C LYS A 454 -0.54 -22.23 9.47
N LYS A 455 0.21 -23.16 10.07
CA LYS A 455 1.12 -24.06 9.35
C LYS A 455 0.39 -25.26 8.74
N ILE A 456 0.70 -25.65 7.50
CA ILE A 456 -0.02 -26.74 6.83
C ILE A 456 0.34 -28.01 7.59
N GLU A 457 -0.66 -28.64 8.19
CA GLU A 457 -0.46 -29.93 8.84
C GLU A 457 -0.36 -31.00 7.76
N THR A 458 0.73 -31.77 7.79
CA THR A 458 0.91 -32.90 6.87
C THR A 458 0.53 -34.20 7.57
N VAL A 459 -0.11 -35.09 6.82
CA VAL A 459 -0.53 -36.41 7.29
C VAL A 459 0.03 -37.51 6.39
N SER A 460 0.27 -38.68 6.98
CA SER A 460 0.58 -39.87 6.20
C SER A 460 -0.69 -40.33 5.49
N ASN A 461 -0.65 -40.46 4.17
CA ASN A 461 -1.77 -40.95 3.37
C ASN A 461 -1.28 -41.96 2.32
N LEU A 462 -1.86 -43.16 2.30
CA LEU A 462 -1.59 -44.19 1.30
C LEU A 462 -1.96 -43.75 -0.13
N ALA A 463 -2.87 -42.79 -0.28
CA ALA A 463 -3.24 -42.22 -1.57
C ALA A 463 -2.24 -41.17 -2.09
N LYS A 464 -1.27 -40.74 -1.28
CA LYS A 464 -0.26 -39.76 -1.69
C LYS A 464 0.54 -40.26 -2.90
N GLY A 465 0.52 -39.49 -3.99
CA GLY A 465 1.11 -39.87 -5.28
C GLY A 465 0.29 -40.87 -6.09
N GLY A 466 -0.96 -41.13 -5.69
CA GLY A 466 -1.96 -41.89 -6.43
C GLY A 466 -2.62 -41.08 -7.55
N LYS A 467 -3.71 -41.62 -8.12
CA LYS A 467 -4.56 -40.91 -9.08
C LYS A 467 -5.96 -40.76 -8.52
N ILE A 468 -6.61 -39.64 -8.82
CA ILE A 468 -7.99 -39.38 -8.44
C ILE A 468 -8.80 -38.86 -9.63
N SER A 469 -10.06 -39.28 -9.72
CA SER A 469 -11.02 -38.78 -10.71
C SER A 469 -12.40 -38.62 -10.08
N ALA A 470 -13.09 -37.53 -10.37
CA ALA A 470 -14.49 -37.34 -9.99
C ALA A 470 -15.42 -38.09 -10.94
N THR A 471 -16.43 -38.77 -10.41
CA THR A 471 -17.52 -39.39 -11.19
C THR A 471 -18.76 -38.49 -11.25
N THR A 472 -18.81 -37.45 -10.42
CA THR A 472 -19.79 -36.36 -10.46
C THR A 472 -19.16 -35.07 -10.98
N THR A 473 -19.97 -34.18 -11.56
CA THR A 473 -19.52 -32.82 -11.89
C THR A 473 -19.18 -32.04 -10.61
N VAL A 474 -17.92 -31.60 -10.50
CA VAL A 474 -17.44 -30.74 -9.40
C VAL A 474 -17.58 -29.26 -9.75
N ASN A 475 -17.65 -28.40 -8.74
CA ASN A 475 -17.70 -26.95 -8.94
C ASN A 475 -16.41 -26.44 -9.60
N GLN A 476 -16.52 -25.59 -10.63
CA GLN A 476 -15.35 -25.10 -11.38
C GLN A 476 -14.37 -24.31 -10.50
N LYS A 477 -14.86 -23.56 -9.50
CA LYS A 477 -14.03 -22.70 -8.64
C LYS A 477 -13.16 -23.49 -7.66
N TYR A 478 -13.65 -24.64 -7.20
CA TYR A 478 -12.98 -25.48 -6.22
C TYR A 478 -12.90 -26.90 -6.80
N SER A 479 -12.09 -27.08 -7.84
CA SER A 479 -12.06 -28.30 -8.67
C SER A 479 -10.75 -29.08 -8.64
N ASP A 480 -9.73 -28.63 -7.90
CA ASP A 480 -8.46 -29.34 -7.83
C ASP A 480 -8.59 -30.59 -6.94
N LEU A 481 -8.79 -31.74 -7.60
CA LEU A 481 -8.97 -33.03 -6.93
C LEU A 481 -7.70 -33.50 -6.20
N ASN A 482 -6.51 -33.01 -6.57
CA ASN A 482 -5.27 -33.47 -5.95
C ASN A 482 -5.18 -33.10 -4.47
N LEU A 483 -5.89 -32.05 -4.05
CA LEU A 483 -6.03 -31.63 -2.65
C LEU A 483 -6.66 -32.71 -1.75
N LEU A 484 -7.33 -33.71 -2.33
CA LEU A 484 -7.93 -34.82 -1.59
C LEU A 484 -6.94 -35.95 -1.27
N ILE A 485 -5.74 -35.94 -1.86
CA ILE A 485 -4.78 -37.03 -1.75
C ILE A 485 -3.32 -36.53 -1.65
N ASP A 486 -3.07 -35.28 -1.30
CA ASP A 486 -1.72 -34.70 -1.29
C ASP A 486 -0.99 -34.84 0.06
N GLY A 487 -1.70 -35.29 1.09
CA GLY A 487 -1.19 -35.43 2.44
C GLY A 487 -1.20 -34.14 3.24
N LYS A 488 -2.03 -33.14 2.91
CA LYS A 488 -2.10 -31.84 3.59
C LYS A 488 -3.51 -31.56 4.11
N LEU A 489 -3.62 -31.18 5.37
CA LEU A 489 -4.90 -30.79 5.96
C LEU A 489 -5.22 -29.32 5.66
N GLY A 490 -6.45 -29.08 5.26
CA GLY A 490 -7.04 -27.75 5.13
C GLY A 490 -7.27 -27.09 6.50
N TYR A 491 -7.33 -25.77 6.50
CA TYR A 491 -7.58 -24.96 7.70
C TYR A 491 -8.98 -24.41 7.74
N THR A 492 -9.35 -23.82 8.87
CA THR A 492 -10.62 -23.12 9.06
C THR A 492 -10.89 -21.98 8.05
N ASP A 493 -9.88 -21.48 7.33
CA ASP A 493 -10.08 -20.55 6.19
C ASP A 493 -10.35 -21.34 4.90
N TYR A 494 -11.60 -21.29 4.42
CA TYR A 494 -12.02 -21.91 3.16
C TYR A 494 -11.34 -21.28 1.93
N ALA A 495 -10.84 -20.04 2.06
CA ALA A 495 -10.15 -19.33 0.99
C ALA A 495 -8.63 -19.63 0.93
N SER A 496 -8.16 -20.60 1.72
CA SER A 496 -6.76 -21.08 1.69
C SER A 496 -6.39 -21.80 0.40
N GLY A 497 -7.38 -22.20 -0.41
CA GLY A 497 -7.14 -23.00 -1.62
C GLY A 497 -6.91 -24.49 -1.32
N GLN A 498 -6.98 -24.92 -0.06
CA GLN A 498 -6.80 -26.31 0.38
C GLN A 498 -8.13 -27.07 0.52
N TRP A 499 -9.14 -26.70 -0.27
CA TRP A 499 -10.48 -27.27 -0.18
C TRP A 499 -11.11 -27.49 -1.56
N ILE A 500 -11.80 -28.62 -1.71
CA ILE A 500 -12.79 -28.83 -2.77
C ILE A 500 -14.19 -28.52 -2.21
N GLY A 501 -14.99 -27.76 -2.96
CA GLY A 501 -16.26 -27.22 -2.48
C GLY A 501 -17.41 -27.53 -3.43
N GLN A 502 -18.58 -27.88 -2.89
CA GLN A 502 -19.77 -28.17 -3.67
C GLN A 502 -21.05 -27.65 -2.99
N GLU A 503 -21.95 -27.08 -3.79
CA GLU A 503 -23.27 -26.62 -3.36
C GLU A 503 -24.28 -27.76 -3.41
N GLY A 504 -24.96 -28.04 -2.29
CA GLY A 504 -26.20 -28.79 -2.12
C GLY A 504 -26.32 -30.20 -2.74
N LYS A 505 -25.28 -30.68 -3.42
CA LYS A 505 -25.20 -31.96 -4.11
C LYS A 505 -24.24 -32.88 -3.38
N SER A 506 -24.10 -34.11 -3.84
CA SER A 506 -22.98 -34.97 -3.42
C SER A 506 -21.79 -34.79 -4.36
N MET A 507 -20.60 -35.12 -3.86
CA MET A 507 -19.42 -35.35 -4.70
C MET A 507 -19.06 -36.83 -4.63
N GLU A 508 -18.69 -37.43 -5.75
CA GLU A 508 -18.17 -38.79 -5.80
C GLU A 508 -16.85 -38.84 -6.55
N PHE A 509 -15.90 -39.59 -5.98
CA PHE A 509 -14.52 -39.73 -6.45
C PHE A 509 -14.12 -41.20 -6.52
N VAL A 510 -13.17 -41.50 -7.39
CA VAL A 510 -12.43 -42.76 -7.43
C VAL A 510 -10.96 -42.47 -7.24
N ILE A 511 -10.35 -43.07 -6.22
CA ILE A 511 -8.92 -43.01 -5.92
C ILE A 511 -8.28 -44.33 -6.34
N ASP A 512 -7.20 -44.28 -7.11
CA ASP A 512 -6.32 -45.40 -7.46
C ASP A 512 -5.03 -45.31 -6.62
N LEU A 513 -4.81 -46.29 -5.74
CA LEU A 513 -3.61 -46.42 -4.91
C LEU A 513 -2.39 -46.97 -5.67
N ASN A 514 -2.50 -47.12 -7.00
CA ASN A 514 -1.57 -47.73 -7.95
C ASN A 514 -1.41 -49.27 -7.82
N LYS A 515 -1.54 -49.81 -6.60
CA LYS A 515 -1.49 -51.24 -6.29
C LYS A 515 -2.43 -51.56 -5.13
N ILE A 516 -2.75 -52.84 -4.95
CA ILE A 516 -3.50 -53.31 -3.78
C ILE A 516 -2.69 -52.99 -2.52
N LYS A 517 -3.32 -52.33 -1.54
CA LYS A 517 -2.75 -51.99 -0.23
C LYS A 517 -3.73 -52.40 0.87
N PRO A 518 -3.24 -52.78 2.06
CA PRO A 518 -4.09 -52.95 3.23
C PRO A 518 -4.61 -51.58 3.69
N ILE A 519 -5.93 -51.46 3.87
CA ILE A 519 -6.58 -50.22 4.32
C ILE A 519 -7.19 -50.46 5.69
N LYS A 520 -6.68 -49.77 6.71
CA LYS A 520 -7.21 -49.81 8.06
C LYS A 520 -8.40 -48.87 8.21
N THR A 521 -8.20 -47.61 7.83
CA THR A 521 -9.21 -46.56 7.97
C THR A 521 -9.22 -45.64 6.76
N ILE A 522 -10.39 -45.07 6.50
CA ILE A 522 -10.54 -43.95 5.57
C ILE A 522 -11.23 -42.82 6.33
N SER A 523 -10.60 -41.65 6.34
CA SER A 523 -11.13 -40.45 6.95
C SER A 523 -11.39 -39.37 5.90
N VAL A 524 -12.54 -38.72 5.98
CA VAL A 524 -12.85 -37.52 5.19
C VAL A 524 -12.91 -36.35 6.14
N ASN A 525 -12.05 -35.36 5.92
CA ASN A 525 -12.05 -34.13 6.67
C ASN A 525 -12.92 -33.08 5.94
N SER A 526 -13.58 -32.22 6.71
CA SER A 526 -14.57 -31.27 6.20
C SER A 526 -14.60 -29.99 7.01
N LEU A 527 -15.01 -28.89 6.38
CA LEU A 527 -15.10 -27.59 7.03
C LEU A 527 -16.51 -27.30 7.55
N ASN A 528 -16.59 -26.76 8.77
CA ASN A 528 -17.77 -26.06 9.28
C ASN A 528 -17.49 -24.56 9.31
N ASN A 529 -18.26 -23.76 8.57
CA ASN A 529 -18.24 -22.31 8.62
C ASN A 529 -19.63 -21.79 8.21
N SER A 530 -20.59 -21.96 9.11
CA SER A 530 -21.99 -21.66 8.86
C SER A 530 -22.22 -20.19 8.51
N GLY A 531 -21.41 -19.27 9.04
CA GLY A 531 -21.45 -17.84 8.66
C GLY A 531 -21.22 -17.59 7.17
N ASN A 532 -20.46 -18.47 6.49
CA ASN A 532 -20.24 -18.44 5.04
C ASN A 532 -21.06 -19.52 4.29
N TRP A 533 -22.14 -20.02 4.91
CA TRP A 533 -23.04 -21.03 4.35
C TRP A 533 -22.35 -22.37 4.08
N ILE A 534 -21.22 -22.64 4.74
CA ILE A 534 -20.47 -23.89 4.66
C ILE A 534 -20.85 -24.77 5.84
N PHE A 535 -21.39 -25.96 5.55
CA PHE A 535 -21.88 -26.91 6.53
C PHE A 535 -21.06 -28.21 6.47
N PRO A 536 -20.98 -28.94 7.60
CA PRO A 536 -20.26 -30.21 7.64
C PRO A 536 -20.88 -31.25 6.73
N VAL A 537 -20.06 -32.20 6.29
CA VAL A 537 -20.49 -33.40 5.59
C VAL A 537 -21.48 -34.19 6.44
N GLN A 538 -22.58 -34.64 5.84
CA GLN A 538 -23.63 -35.40 6.52
C GLN A 538 -23.38 -36.91 6.48
N ALA A 539 -22.83 -37.41 5.37
CA ALA A 539 -22.51 -38.81 5.22
C ALA A 539 -21.34 -39.05 4.27
N VAL A 540 -20.64 -40.16 4.50
CA VAL A 540 -19.61 -40.67 3.58
C VAL A 540 -19.92 -42.13 3.30
N GLU A 541 -19.94 -42.47 2.02
CA GLU A 541 -20.16 -43.81 1.47
C GLU A 541 -18.89 -44.29 0.76
N ILE A 542 -18.44 -45.51 1.08
CA ILE A 542 -17.21 -46.09 0.54
C ILE A 542 -17.50 -47.44 -0.09
N ARG A 543 -16.93 -47.66 -1.27
CA ARG A 543 -16.85 -48.98 -1.92
C ARG A 543 -15.43 -49.25 -2.39
N LEU A 544 -14.99 -50.50 -2.23
CA LEU A 544 -13.64 -50.95 -2.58
C LEU A 544 -13.65 -51.78 -3.86
N SER A 545 -12.52 -51.81 -4.59
CA SER A 545 -12.36 -52.58 -5.82
C SER A 545 -10.88 -52.86 -6.11
N ASP A 546 -10.56 -54.06 -6.59
CA ASP A 546 -9.20 -54.40 -7.02
C ASP A 546 -8.93 -54.03 -8.48
N ASP A 547 -9.98 -53.98 -9.32
CA ASP A 547 -9.87 -53.82 -10.78
C ASP A 547 -10.41 -52.46 -11.30
N GLY A 548 -11.03 -51.67 -10.44
CA GLY A 548 -11.61 -50.36 -10.75
C GLY A 548 -12.94 -50.42 -11.50
N LYS A 549 -13.46 -51.63 -11.77
CA LYS A 549 -14.69 -51.89 -12.53
C LYS A 549 -15.79 -52.45 -11.64
N THR A 550 -15.45 -53.45 -10.81
CA THR A 550 -16.40 -54.10 -9.91
C THR A 550 -16.13 -53.65 -8.48
N TYR A 551 -17.13 -53.00 -7.88
CA TYR A 551 -17.04 -52.46 -6.53
C TYR A 551 -17.82 -53.33 -5.54
N GLY A 552 -17.14 -53.73 -4.46
CA GLY A 552 -17.68 -54.55 -3.38
C GLY A 552 -18.57 -53.79 -2.39
N GLY A 553 -18.79 -54.39 -1.22
CA GLY A 553 -19.75 -53.94 -0.20
C GLY A 553 -19.68 -52.45 0.15
N LEU A 554 -20.84 -51.88 0.47
CA LEU A 554 -21.00 -50.47 0.86
C LEU A 554 -20.72 -50.30 2.36
N LYS A 555 -19.76 -49.44 2.70
CA LYS A 555 -19.55 -48.96 4.08
C LYS A 555 -20.00 -47.50 4.17
N THR A 556 -20.69 -47.15 5.24
CA THR A 556 -21.24 -45.79 5.41
C THR A 556 -21.00 -45.29 6.83
N ILE A 557 -20.64 -44.01 6.95
CA ILE A 557 -20.70 -43.25 8.20
C ILE A 557 -21.60 -42.04 8.00
N LYS A 558 -22.40 -41.74 9.03
CA LYS A 558 -23.22 -40.53 9.10
C LYS A 558 -22.73 -39.66 10.25
N ARG A 559 -22.81 -38.35 10.06
CA ARG A 559 -22.48 -37.38 11.10
C ARG A 559 -23.44 -37.52 12.28
N ASP A 560 -22.92 -37.50 13.51
CA ASP A 560 -23.74 -37.41 14.71
C ASP A 560 -24.25 -35.96 14.88
N THR A 561 -25.57 -35.80 14.86
CA THR A 561 -26.24 -34.49 14.84
C THR A 561 -26.39 -33.86 16.23
N LYS A 562 -25.89 -34.50 17.30
CA LYS A 562 -26.06 -34.04 18.69
C LYS A 562 -25.18 -32.86 19.14
N GLN A 563 -24.27 -32.35 18.31
CA GLN A 563 -23.49 -31.14 18.66
C GLN A 563 -23.70 -30.01 17.64
N PRO A 564 -24.31 -28.87 18.05
CA PRO A 564 -24.20 -27.65 17.28
C PRO A 564 -22.86 -27.01 17.58
N LYS A 565 -21.91 -27.07 16.65
CA LYS A 565 -20.79 -26.14 16.66
C LYS A 565 -21.20 -24.90 15.88
N THR A 566 -21.47 -23.83 16.60
CA THR A 566 -21.56 -22.46 16.07
C THR A 566 -20.19 -21.87 15.72
N GLU A 567 -19.13 -22.68 15.78
CA GLU A 567 -17.74 -22.27 15.60
C GLU A 567 -17.16 -22.73 14.26
N ASN A 568 -16.28 -21.90 13.69
CA ASN A 568 -15.46 -22.25 12.55
C ASN A 568 -14.47 -23.35 12.93
N ALA A 569 -14.66 -24.56 12.43
CA ALA A 569 -13.87 -25.73 12.81
C ALA A 569 -13.76 -26.73 11.66
N THR A 570 -12.78 -27.61 11.73
CA THR A 570 -12.72 -28.81 10.88
C THR A 570 -13.35 -30.00 11.60
N GLU A 571 -14.03 -30.86 10.86
CA GLU A 571 -14.66 -32.09 11.35
C GLU A 571 -14.23 -33.28 10.49
N ARG A 572 -13.88 -34.39 11.15
CA ARG A 572 -13.39 -35.61 10.50
C ARG A 572 -14.34 -36.77 10.73
N LEU A 573 -14.81 -37.39 9.63
CA LEU A 573 -15.56 -38.64 9.65
C LEU A 573 -14.62 -39.78 9.29
N THR A 574 -14.50 -40.79 10.16
CA THR A 574 -13.56 -41.91 9.99
C THR A 574 -14.30 -43.24 9.95
N LEU A 575 -14.08 -44.03 8.89
CA LEU A 575 -14.58 -45.40 8.78
C LEU A 575 -13.46 -46.41 9.04
N ASN A 576 -13.77 -47.45 9.82
CA ASN A 576 -12.94 -48.64 9.90
C ASN A 576 -13.20 -49.52 8.67
N ILE A 577 -12.14 -49.84 7.93
CA ILE A 577 -12.19 -50.60 6.68
C ILE A 577 -11.74 -52.03 6.93
N GLY A 578 -10.47 -52.24 7.28
CA GLY A 578 -9.91 -53.56 7.59
C GLY A 578 -9.86 -54.52 6.39
N GLU A 579 -9.74 -53.99 5.17
CA GLU A 579 -9.75 -54.74 3.91
C GLU A 579 -8.62 -54.24 2.99
N ASP A 580 -8.14 -55.12 2.11
CA ASP A 580 -7.18 -54.76 1.07
C ASP A 580 -7.92 -54.23 -0.15
N SER A 581 -7.41 -53.17 -0.80
CA SER A 581 -7.96 -52.67 -2.05
C SER A 581 -6.94 -51.87 -2.85
N ARG A 582 -7.16 -51.75 -4.16
CA ARG A 582 -6.45 -50.80 -5.03
C ARG A 582 -7.26 -49.53 -5.28
N PHE A 583 -8.54 -49.68 -5.58
CA PHE A 583 -9.44 -48.59 -5.94
C PHE A 583 -10.43 -48.34 -4.82
N ILE A 584 -10.73 -47.06 -4.59
CA ILE A 584 -11.64 -46.63 -3.54
C ILE A 584 -12.60 -45.63 -4.16
N LYS A 585 -13.88 -45.99 -4.22
CA LYS A 585 -14.95 -45.07 -4.60
C LYS A 585 -15.56 -44.46 -3.36
N ILE A 586 -15.56 -43.14 -3.30
CA ILE A 586 -15.98 -42.37 -2.13
C ILE A 586 -17.04 -41.38 -2.57
N LYS A 587 -18.21 -41.44 -1.96
CA LYS A 587 -19.28 -40.46 -2.14
C LYS A 587 -19.49 -39.69 -0.84
N VAL A 588 -19.42 -38.37 -0.94
CA VAL A 588 -19.55 -37.41 0.15
C VAL A 588 -20.86 -36.65 -0.02
N GLU A 589 -21.69 -36.65 1.01
CA GLU A 589 -23.00 -36.00 0.99
C GLU A 589 -23.03 -34.75 1.87
N GLY A 590 -23.35 -33.60 1.28
CA GLY A 590 -23.61 -32.36 2.00
C GLY A 590 -25.03 -32.29 2.59
N ILE A 591 -25.37 -31.17 3.24
CA ILE A 591 -26.68 -30.93 3.88
C ILE A 591 -27.83 -30.73 2.88
N GLY A 592 -27.52 -30.54 1.59
CA GLY A 592 -28.49 -30.16 0.58
C GLY A 592 -28.80 -28.67 0.67
N ASN A 593 -29.78 -28.30 1.50
CA ASN A 593 -30.18 -26.91 1.71
C ASN A 593 -29.80 -26.42 3.11
N CYS A 594 -29.56 -25.12 3.25
CA CYS A 594 -29.30 -24.48 4.53
C CYS A 594 -30.46 -24.74 5.52
N PRO A 595 -30.17 -25.01 6.80
CA PRO A 595 -31.16 -25.40 7.78
C PRO A 595 -32.10 -24.24 8.16
N LYS A 596 -33.28 -24.57 8.69
CA LYS A 596 -34.22 -23.58 9.23
C LYS A 596 -33.55 -22.76 10.34
N GLY A 597 -33.74 -21.45 10.31
CA GLY A 597 -33.12 -20.50 11.26
C GLY A 597 -31.77 -19.93 10.79
N HIS A 598 -31.20 -20.42 9.68
CA HIS A 598 -30.06 -19.79 9.01
C HIS A 598 -30.53 -18.69 8.04
N PRO A 599 -29.78 -17.57 7.85
CA PRO A 599 -30.15 -16.52 6.89
C PRO A 599 -30.37 -17.03 5.45
N GLY A 600 -29.68 -18.11 5.07
CA GLY A 600 -29.82 -18.78 3.78
C GLY A 600 -30.85 -19.92 3.71
N ALA A 601 -31.72 -20.08 4.72
CA ALA A 601 -32.65 -21.21 4.80
C ALA A 601 -33.41 -21.46 3.49
N GLY A 602 -33.37 -22.70 3.00
CA GLY A 602 -34.01 -23.11 1.74
C GLY A 602 -33.15 -22.99 0.48
N PHE A 603 -32.02 -22.27 0.53
CA PHE A 603 -31.02 -22.25 -0.55
C PHE A 603 -29.97 -23.36 -0.36
N PRO A 604 -29.27 -23.79 -1.42
CA PRO A 604 -28.20 -24.78 -1.32
C PRO A 604 -27.13 -24.37 -0.29
N GLY A 605 -26.82 -25.28 0.63
CA GLY A 605 -25.68 -25.13 1.53
C GLY A 605 -24.41 -25.63 0.87
N TRP A 606 -23.27 -24.99 1.14
CA TRP A 606 -21.98 -25.50 0.72
C TRP A 606 -21.51 -26.60 1.67
N PHE A 607 -20.73 -27.54 1.17
CA PHE A 607 -19.83 -28.35 1.99
C PHE A 607 -18.47 -28.36 1.32
N PHE A 608 -17.43 -28.34 2.15
CA PHE A 608 -16.05 -28.28 1.74
C PHE A 608 -15.35 -29.49 2.35
N VAL A 609 -14.63 -30.23 1.53
CA VAL A 609 -13.78 -31.34 1.97
C VAL A 609 -12.34 -31.08 1.55
N ASP A 610 -11.43 -31.52 2.39
CA ASP A 610 -10.01 -31.59 2.12
C ASP A 610 -9.59 -33.07 2.15
N GLU A 611 -8.28 -33.30 2.27
CA GLU A 611 -7.61 -34.59 2.36
C GLU A 611 -8.48 -35.78 2.82
N ILE A 612 -8.58 -36.77 1.94
CA ILE A 612 -9.13 -38.09 2.22
C ILE A 612 -7.98 -38.97 2.72
N ILE A 613 -7.85 -39.08 4.03
CA ILE A 613 -6.74 -39.78 4.69
C ILE A 613 -7.00 -41.29 4.64
N ILE A 614 -6.06 -42.04 4.05
CA ILE A 614 -6.12 -43.49 3.91
C ILE A 614 -4.92 -44.07 4.64
N GLU A 615 -5.16 -44.86 5.69
CA GLU A 615 -4.13 -45.42 6.59
C GLU A 615 -3.98 -46.94 6.50
#